data_AF-A0A5C6Z0N9-F1
#
_entry.id   AF-A0A5C6Z0N9-F1
#
_cell.length_a   1.000
_cell.length_b   1.000
_cell.length_c   1.000
_cell.angle_alpha   90.00
_cell.angle_beta   90.00
_cell.angle_gamma   90.00
#
_symmetry.space_group_name_H-M   'P 1'
#
loop_
_entity.id
_entity.type
_entity.pdbx_description
1 polymer ?
#
loop_
_entity_poly.entity_id
_entity_poly.type
_entity_poly.pdbx_seq_one_letter_code
_entity_poly.pdbx_strand_id
1 'polypeptide(L)'
;METNIYIQAMEIGYSHNEGITYKELKKLLQSKTLAPIEGRREYTFIKWFIENFDAPLMPIQGSVVMKRYYNVLIKDLPDKENLQAYRDFSNKTYFLKGKTVKHYLDYLELKESREQAQKAQHSSTQAIKIAYWSLGISAFLAFASIIITLYFSFTAPKPPFDVNILEKPKPVKEIISLHPEHAVYPDNEKDGAMMQEVYELKNELNKADELIEDYESEDYLNPIRANVAHSNL
;
A
#
# COMPACT_ATOMS: atom_id res chain seq x y z
N MET A 1 7.70 -2.78 18.25
CA MET A 1 7.16 -4.17 18.29
C MET A 1 8.20 -5.01 18.99
N GLU A 2 7.83 -5.74 20.04
CA GLU A 2 8.73 -6.70 20.67
C GLU A 2 8.95 -7.85 19.68
N THR A 3 10.12 -7.90 19.05
CA THR A 3 10.36 -8.85 17.96
C THR A 3 10.47 -10.25 18.54
N ASN A 4 9.59 -11.16 18.11
CA ASN A 4 9.57 -12.56 18.57
C ASN A 4 10.95 -13.23 18.38
N ILE A 5 11.48 -13.87 19.42
CA ILE A 5 12.79 -14.56 19.44
C ILE A 5 12.97 -15.54 18.28
N TYR A 6 11.92 -16.26 17.88
CA TYR A 6 11.98 -17.22 16.79
C TYR A 6 12.17 -16.54 15.44
N ILE A 7 11.48 -15.41 15.22
CA ILE A 7 11.64 -14.59 14.00
C ILE A 7 13.04 -14.00 13.95
N GLN A 8 13.54 -13.48 15.07
CA GLN A 8 14.92 -12.98 15.15
C GLN A 8 15.94 -14.09 14.89
N ALA A 9 15.69 -15.31 15.38
CA ALA A 9 16.58 -16.44 15.14
C ALA A 9 16.60 -16.83 13.66
N MET A 10 15.44 -16.79 12.98
CA MET A 10 15.37 -17.00 11.53
C MET A 10 16.07 -15.89 10.75
N GLU A 11 15.90 -14.63 11.12
CA GLU A 11 16.60 -13.48 10.52
C GLU A 11 18.12 -13.63 10.62
N ILE A 12 18.63 -13.93 11.82
CA ILE A 12 20.06 -14.14 12.04
C ILE A 12 20.55 -15.37 11.26
N GLY A 13 19.81 -16.47 11.30
CA GLY A 13 20.18 -17.69 10.57
C GLY A 13 20.16 -17.50 9.05
N TYR A 14 19.25 -16.67 8.53
CA TYR A 14 19.17 -16.32 7.12
C TYR A 14 20.32 -15.40 6.68
N SER A 15 20.81 -14.52 7.56
CA SER A 15 21.92 -13.61 7.23
C SER A 15 23.31 -14.26 7.28
N HIS A 16 23.45 -15.45 7.88
CA HIS A 16 24.73 -16.17 8.03
C HIS A 16 24.79 -17.38 7.08
N ASN A 17 25.21 -17.16 5.84
CA ASN A 17 25.28 -18.20 4.80
C ASN A 17 26.30 -19.29 5.13
N GLU A 18 27.34 -18.94 5.87
CA GLU A 18 28.37 -19.83 6.41
C GLU A 18 27.88 -20.70 7.59
N GLY A 19 26.65 -20.46 8.05
CA GLY A 19 26.06 -21.09 9.22
C GLY A 19 26.44 -20.40 10.53
N ILE A 20 25.75 -20.75 11.61
CA ILE A 20 25.92 -20.12 12.92
C ILE A 20 25.95 -21.16 14.03
N THR A 21 26.75 -20.92 15.07
CA THR A 21 26.74 -21.78 16.25
C THR A 21 25.57 -21.43 17.17
N TYR A 22 25.02 -22.41 17.90
CA TYR A 22 23.96 -22.14 18.86
C TYR A 22 24.41 -21.14 19.95
N LYS A 23 25.66 -21.24 20.40
CA LYS A 23 26.25 -20.30 21.37
C LYS A 23 26.25 -18.86 20.86
N GLU A 24 26.64 -18.67 19.61
CA GLU A 24 26.67 -17.35 18.97
C GLU A 24 25.26 -16.81 18.72
N LEU A 25 24.36 -17.65 18.19
CA LEU A 25 22.96 -17.31 18.02
C LEU A 25 22.32 -16.86 19.34
N LYS A 26 22.53 -17.61 20.42
CA LYS A 26 22.05 -17.25 21.76
C LYS A 26 22.58 -15.88 22.20
N LYS A 27 23.87 -15.62 22.00
CA LYS A 27 24.50 -14.34 22.36
C LYS A 27 23.88 -13.17 21.59
N LEU A 28 23.70 -13.34 20.28
CA LEU A 28 23.06 -12.32 19.43
C LEU A 28 21.61 -12.09 19.82
N LEU A 29 20.85 -13.15 20.12
CA LEU A 29 19.47 -13.02 20.58
C LEU A 29 19.36 -12.34 21.95
N GLN A 30 20.23 -12.68 22.90
CA GLN A 30 20.30 -12.02 24.21
C GLN A 30 20.62 -10.53 24.07
N SER A 31 21.43 -10.12 23.08
CA SER A 31 21.71 -8.69 22.83
C SER A 31 20.47 -7.91 22.33
N LYS A 32 19.52 -8.61 21.70
CA LYS A 32 18.30 -8.03 21.12
C LYS A 32 17.05 -8.22 21.99
N THR A 33 17.14 -8.95 23.11
CA THR A 33 16.00 -9.22 24.00
C THR A 33 16.31 -8.80 25.44
N LEU A 34 15.31 -8.20 26.09
CA LEU A 34 15.42 -7.72 27.49
C LEU A 34 15.47 -8.87 28.50
N ALA A 35 14.96 -10.04 28.14
CA ALA A 35 14.87 -11.19 29.04
C ALA A 35 16.00 -12.21 28.75
N PRO A 36 16.62 -12.80 29.79
CA PRO A 36 17.66 -13.81 29.62
C PRO A 36 17.11 -15.11 29.01
N ILE A 37 17.91 -15.75 28.16
CA ILE A 37 17.63 -17.07 27.56
C ILE A 37 18.34 -18.14 28.38
N GLU A 38 17.71 -18.58 29.47
CA GLU A 38 18.29 -19.55 30.41
C GLU A 38 17.24 -20.56 30.91
N GLY A 39 17.71 -21.68 31.47
CA GLY A 39 16.87 -22.71 32.10
C GLY A 39 15.77 -23.26 31.17
N ARG A 40 14.51 -23.15 31.61
CA ARG A 40 13.34 -23.61 30.84
C ARG A 40 13.17 -22.89 29.50
N ARG A 41 13.45 -21.59 29.47
CA ARG A 41 13.30 -20.80 28.23
C ARG A 41 14.32 -21.25 27.19
N GLU A 42 15.54 -21.48 27.65
CA GLU A 42 16.60 -22.03 26.81
C GLU A 42 16.25 -23.44 26.30
N TYR A 43 15.77 -24.32 27.17
CA TYR A 43 15.36 -25.67 26.76
C TYR A 43 14.26 -25.66 25.67
N THR A 44 13.23 -24.83 25.83
CA THR A 44 12.18 -24.68 24.82
C THR A 44 12.73 -24.12 23.52
N PHE A 45 13.65 -23.15 23.60
CA PHE A 45 14.28 -22.59 22.41
C PHE A 45 15.16 -23.62 21.69
N ILE A 46 15.93 -24.45 22.42
CA ILE A 46 16.71 -25.56 21.84
C ILE A 46 15.78 -26.56 21.13
N LYS A 47 14.60 -26.86 21.69
CA LYS A 47 13.60 -27.70 21.02
C LYS A 47 13.19 -27.16 19.67
N TRP A 48 12.81 -25.89 19.64
CA TRP A 48 12.48 -25.23 18.39
C TRP A 48 13.69 -25.17 17.43
N PHE A 49 14.88 -24.87 17.94
CA PHE A 49 16.11 -24.74 17.15
C PHE A 49 16.42 -26.03 16.38
N ILE A 50 16.36 -27.19 17.04
CA ILE A 50 16.68 -28.49 16.43
C ILE A 50 15.69 -28.86 15.30
N GLU A 51 14.46 -28.39 15.41
CA GLU A 51 13.44 -28.59 14.37
C GLU A 51 13.72 -27.71 13.13
N ASN A 52 14.35 -26.56 13.30
CA ASN A 52 14.47 -25.50 12.29
C ASN A 52 15.87 -25.31 11.70
N PHE A 53 16.90 -25.77 12.41
CA PHE A 53 18.30 -25.72 12.01
C PHE A 53 18.83 -27.12 11.79
N ASP A 54 19.77 -27.25 10.85
CA ASP A 54 20.41 -28.52 10.51
C ASP A 54 21.94 -28.43 10.57
N ALA A 55 22.57 -29.55 10.86
CA ALA A 55 24.02 -29.72 10.85
C ALA A 55 24.37 -30.88 9.90
N PRO A 56 24.76 -30.58 8.64
CA PRO A 56 24.93 -31.59 7.59
C PRO A 56 25.85 -32.75 7.96
N LEU A 57 26.84 -32.51 8.83
CA LEU A 57 27.86 -33.49 9.21
C LEU A 57 27.50 -34.32 10.45
N MET A 58 26.48 -33.93 11.23
CA MET A 58 26.01 -34.67 12.41
C MET A 58 24.55 -34.36 12.73
N PRO A 59 23.58 -35.10 12.14
CA PRO A 59 22.17 -34.90 12.43
C PRO A 59 21.86 -35.13 13.92
N ILE A 60 21.08 -34.23 14.51
CA ILE A 60 20.75 -34.29 15.93
C ILE A 60 19.66 -35.33 16.15
N GLN A 61 19.98 -36.42 16.86
CA GLN A 61 18.98 -37.42 17.26
C GLN A 61 18.18 -36.90 18.47
N GLY A 62 17.02 -36.29 18.18
CA GLY A 62 16.27 -35.45 19.11
C GLY A 62 15.90 -36.06 20.47
N SER A 63 15.64 -37.37 20.61
CA SER A 63 15.14 -37.92 21.88
C SER A 63 16.22 -38.06 22.97
N VAL A 64 17.37 -38.63 22.62
CA VAL A 64 18.50 -38.82 23.55
C VAL A 64 19.14 -37.48 23.89
N VAL A 65 19.27 -36.63 22.87
CA VAL A 65 19.91 -35.33 22.97
C VAL A 65 19.05 -34.38 23.82
N MET A 66 17.72 -34.40 23.67
CA MET A 66 16.83 -33.65 24.56
C MET A 66 16.86 -34.08 26.01
N LYS A 67 16.97 -35.39 26.28
CA LYS A 67 17.09 -35.90 27.65
C LYS A 67 18.36 -35.35 28.32
N ARG A 68 19.47 -35.29 27.59
CA ARG A 68 20.74 -34.72 28.08
C ARG A 68 20.58 -33.22 28.37
N TYR A 69 19.94 -32.44 27.49
CA TYR A 69 19.69 -31.02 27.74
C TYR A 69 18.77 -30.76 28.92
N TYR A 70 17.70 -31.54 29.06
CA TYR A 70 16.80 -31.43 30.20
C TYR A 70 17.56 -31.64 31.52
N ASN A 71 18.50 -32.59 31.55
CA ASN A 71 19.32 -32.82 32.73
C ASN A 71 20.24 -31.64 33.07
N VAL A 72 20.87 -31.01 32.07
CA VAL A 72 21.78 -29.85 32.26
C VAL A 72 21.00 -28.59 32.64
N LEU A 73 19.94 -28.25 31.89
CA LEU A 73 19.30 -26.95 31.99
C LEU A 73 18.16 -26.89 33.01
N ILE A 74 17.55 -28.03 33.35
CA ILE A 74 16.32 -28.08 34.15
C ILE A 74 16.54 -28.79 35.48
N LYS A 75 17.15 -29.97 35.44
CA LYS A 75 17.39 -30.75 36.66
C LYS A 75 18.64 -30.32 37.42
N ASP A 76 19.48 -29.47 36.84
CA ASP A 76 20.80 -29.10 37.38
C ASP A 76 21.60 -30.34 37.83
N LEU A 77 21.58 -31.37 36.98
CA LEU A 77 22.36 -32.60 37.15
C LEU A 77 23.48 -32.62 36.11
N PRO A 78 24.52 -31.78 36.27
CA PRO A 78 25.62 -31.67 35.33
C PRO A 78 26.58 -32.86 35.52
N ASP A 79 26.14 -34.05 35.12
CA ASP A 79 27.09 -35.12 34.87
C ASP A 79 28.02 -34.73 33.69
N LYS A 80 29.27 -35.19 33.76
CA LYS A 80 30.32 -34.81 32.81
C LYS A 80 29.92 -35.10 31.36
N GLU A 81 29.21 -36.20 31.13
CA GLU A 81 28.71 -36.56 29.79
C GLU A 81 27.62 -35.63 29.27
N ASN A 82 26.72 -35.17 30.16
CA ASN A 82 25.65 -34.26 29.80
C ASN A 82 26.20 -32.86 29.45
N LEU A 83 27.16 -32.38 30.25
CA LEU A 83 27.88 -31.13 29.98
C LEU A 83 28.67 -31.18 28.66
N GLN A 84 29.36 -32.31 28.41
CA GLN A 84 30.09 -32.49 27.15
C GLN A 84 29.15 -32.46 25.96
N ALA A 85 28.04 -33.21 26.01
CA ALA A 85 27.05 -33.21 24.94
C ALA A 85 26.44 -31.82 24.69
N TYR A 86 26.21 -31.03 25.75
CA TYR A 86 25.76 -29.65 25.63
C TYR A 86 26.80 -28.74 24.96
N ARG A 87 28.08 -28.86 25.33
CA ARG A 87 29.17 -28.10 24.71
C ARG A 87 29.35 -28.48 23.24
N ASP A 88 29.37 -29.76 22.93
CA ASP A 88 29.51 -30.27 21.57
C ASP A 88 28.37 -29.79 20.68
N PHE A 89 27.14 -29.79 21.18
CA PHE A 89 26.01 -29.19 20.49
C PHE A 89 26.16 -27.68 20.30
N SER A 90 26.51 -26.96 21.36
CA SER A 90 26.50 -25.49 21.37
C SER A 90 27.55 -24.89 20.43
N ASN A 91 28.64 -25.61 20.21
CA ASN A 91 29.77 -25.18 19.38
C ASN A 91 29.68 -25.67 17.93
N LYS A 92 28.72 -26.53 17.58
CA LYS A 92 28.49 -26.96 16.21
C LYS A 92 27.93 -25.80 15.38
N THR A 93 28.30 -25.79 14.11
CA THR A 93 27.74 -24.88 13.10
C THR A 93 26.46 -25.46 12.55
N TYR A 94 25.42 -24.62 12.48
CA TYR A 94 24.12 -25.00 11.98
C TYR A 94 23.67 -24.05 10.87
N PHE A 95 22.88 -24.60 9.95
CA PHE A 95 22.30 -23.89 8.83
C PHE A 95 20.78 -23.87 8.96
N LEU A 96 20.16 -22.78 8.51
CA LEU A 96 18.71 -22.70 8.49
C LEU A 96 18.15 -23.72 7.50
N LYS A 97 17.18 -24.55 7.91
CA LYS A 97 16.55 -25.52 7.00
C LYS A 97 15.80 -24.78 5.91
N GLY A 98 15.79 -25.31 4.69
CA GLY A 98 15.06 -24.70 3.56
C GLY A 98 13.57 -24.43 3.85
N LYS A 99 12.90 -25.31 4.63
CA LYS A 99 11.52 -25.07 5.08
C LYS A 99 11.40 -23.84 5.99
N THR A 100 12.37 -23.66 6.89
CA THR A 100 12.42 -22.51 7.81
C THR A 100 12.79 -21.23 7.07
N VAL A 101 13.69 -21.31 6.09
CA VAL A 101 13.97 -20.19 5.15
C VAL A 101 12.68 -19.75 4.48
N LYS A 102 11.89 -20.69 3.94
CA LYS A 102 10.59 -20.38 3.33
C LYS A 102 9.67 -19.65 4.32
N HIS A 103 9.49 -20.18 5.54
CA HIS A 103 8.65 -19.53 6.55
C HIS A 103 9.12 -18.11 6.89
N TYR A 104 10.43 -17.85 6.87
CA TYR A 104 10.97 -16.52 7.10
C TYR A 104 10.66 -15.57 5.95
N LEU A 105 10.79 -16.04 4.70
CA LEU A 105 10.42 -15.25 3.51
C LEU A 105 8.92 -14.96 3.48
N ASP A 106 8.07 -15.95 3.75
CA ASP A 106 6.61 -15.79 3.84
C ASP A 106 6.25 -14.73 4.92
N TYR A 107 6.99 -14.69 6.03
CA TYR A 107 6.82 -13.66 7.06
C TYR A 107 7.20 -12.26 6.55
N LEU A 108 8.29 -12.12 5.80
CA LEU A 108 8.70 -10.84 5.22
C LEU A 108 7.66 -10.33 4.22
N GLU A 109 7.16 -11.19 3.35
CA GLU A 109 6.11 -10.86 2.37
C GLU A 109 4.81 -10.42 3.08
N LEU A 110 4.40 -11.13 4.13
CA LEU A 110 3.22 -10.76 4.92
C LEU A 110 3.42 -9.44 5.66
N LYS A 111 4.63 -9.17 6.15
CA LYS A 111 4.96 -7.90 6.80
C LYS A 111 4.87 -6.75 5.79
N GLU A 112 5.44 -6.92 4.60
CA GLU A 112 5.37 -5.93 3.53
C GLU A 112 3.93 -5.69 3.07
N SER A 113 3.17 -6.77 2.86
CA SER A 113 1.75 -6.69 2.48
C SER A 113 0.91 -5.90 3.50
N ARG A 114 1.20 -6.05 4.80
CA ARG A 114 0.55 -5.27 5.85
C ARG A 114 0.92 -3.79 5.80
N GLU A 115 2.19 -3.48 5.55
CA GLU A 115 2.65 -2.10 5.40
C GLU A 115 2.01 -1.44 4.17
N GLN A 116 1.93 -2.16 3.05
CA GLN A 116 1.24 -1.70 1.84
C GLN A 116 -0.26 -1.50 2.07
N ALA A 117 -0.93 -2.45 2.74
CA ALA A 117 -2.35 -2.31 3.09
C ALA A 117 -2.62 -1.10 4.00
N GLN A 118 -1.73 -0.83 4.96
CA GLN A 118 -1.84 0.37 5.81
C GLN A 118 -1.67 1.67 4.99
N LYS A 119 -0.72 1.71 4.05
CA LYS A 119 -0.57 2.84 3.13
C LYS A 119 -1.78 3.02 2.21
N ALA A 120 -2.32 1.93 1.68
CA ALA A 120 -3.54 1.93 0.86
C ALA A 120 -4.77 2.41 1.66
N GLN A 121 -4.90 1.97 2.91
CA GLN A 121 -5.97 2.45 3.79
C GLN A 121 -5.83 3.95 4.09
N HIS A 122 -4.60 4.43 4.29
CA HIS A 122 -4.34 5.85 4.53
C HIS A 122 -4.69 6.70 3.32
N SER A 123 -4.24 6.31 2.12
CA SER A 123 -4.57 7.00 0.87
C SER A 123 -6.07 6.96 0.57
N SER A 124 -6.74 5.82 0.77
CA SER A 124 -8.20 5.71 0.64
C SER A 124 -8.93 6.67 1.57
N THR A 125 -8.48 6.80 2.83
CA THR A 125 -9.07 7.75 3.78
C THR A 125 -8.90 9.20 3.32
N GLN A 126 -7.78 9.54 2.68
CA GLN A 126 -7.57 10.86 2.09
C GLN A 126 -8.49 11.10 0.88
N ALA A 127 -8.61 10.12 -0.01
CA ALA A 127 -9.51 10.19 -1.17
C ALA A 127 -10.98 10.39 -0.74
N ILE A 128 -11.43 9.68 0.30
CA ILE A 128 -12.78 9.86 0.88
C ILE A 128 -12.99 11.30 1.35
N LYS A 129 -11.99 11.93 2.00
CA LYS A 129 -12.09 13.33 2.42
C LYS A 129 -12.23 14.28 1.23
N ILE A 130 -11.45 14.08 0.17
CA ILE A 130 -11.52 14.90 -1.05
C ILE A 130 -12.90 14.75 -1.70
N ALA A 131 -13.44 13.52 -1.75
CA ALA A 131 -14.78 13.27 -2.28
C ALA A 131 -15.86 14.03 -1.50
N TYR A 132 -15.77 14.07 -0.16
CA TYR A 132 -16.70 14.86 0.66
C TYR A 132 -16.61 16.37 0.37
N TRP A 133 -15.41 16.92 0.19
CA TRP A 133 -15.22 18.32 -0.19
C TRP A 133 -15.81 18.63 -1.57
N SER A 134 -15.53 17.78 -2.55
CA SER A 134 -16.07 17.91 -3.92
C SER A 134 -17.60 17.87 -3.94
N LEU A 135 -18.20 16.97 -3.16
CA LEU A 135 -19.65 16.87 -3.02
C LEU A 135 -20.25 18.13 -2.35
N GLY A 136 -19.56 18.67 -1.34
CA GLY A 136 -19.95 19.92 -0.68
C GLY A 136 -19.91 21.13 -1.62
N ILE A 137 -18.85 21.27 -2.42
CA ILE A 137 -18.71 22.35 -3.42
C ILE A 137 -19.80 22.24 -4.48
N SER A 138 -20.06 21.02 -4.97
CA SER A 138 -21.12 20.78 -5.96
C SER A 138 -22.50 21.16 -5.45
N ALA A 139 -22.81 20.80 -4.19
CA ALA A 139 -24.07 21.18 -3.56
C ALA A 139 -24.19 22.70 -3.36
N PHE A 140 -23.10 23.37 -2.97
CA PHE A 140 -23.06 24.83 -2.82
C PHE A 140 -23.28 25.53 -4.16
N LEU A 141 -22.60 25.11 -5.23
CA LEU A 141 -22.75 25.67 -6.58
C LEU A 141 -24.19 25.50 -7.09
N ALA A 142 -24.80 24.33 -6.88
CA ALA A 142 -26.19 24.09 -7.24
C ALA A 142 -27.13 25.04 -6.49
N PHE A 143 -26.93 25.24 -5.18
CA PHE A 143 -27.73 26.18 -4.40
C PHE A 143 -27.52 27.63 -4.85
N ALA A 144 -26.28 28.05 -5.07
CA ALA A 144 -25.96 29.39 -5.56
C ALA A 144 -26.59 29.68 -6.93
N SER A 145 -26.58 28.70 -7.84
CA SER A 145 -27.24 28.79 -9.15
C SER A 145 -28.74 29.06 -9.02
N ILE A 146 -29.43 28.37 -8.11
CA ILE A 146 -30.86 28.60 -7.84
C ILE A 146 -31.10 30.03 -7.34
N ILE A 147 -30.29 30.51 -6.39
CA ILE A 147 -30.42 31.87 -5.84
C ILE A 147 -30.16 32.94 -6.91
N ILE A 148 -29.12 32.78 -7.72
CA ILE A 148 -28.81 33.70 -8.82
C ILE A 148 -29.95 33.74 -9.83
N THR A 149 -30.50 32.58 -10.20
CA THR A 149 -31.63 32.48 -11.14
C THR A 149 -32.87 33.20 -10.59
N LEU A 150 -33.16 33.03 -9.30
CA LEU A 150 -34.25 33.76 -8.62
C LEU A 150 -33.98 35.26 -8.62
N TYR A 151 -32.77 35.70 -8.28
CA TYR A 151 -32.41 37.13 -8.25
C TYR A 151 -32.58 37.79 -9.62
N PHE A 152 -32.09 37.18 -10.69
CA PHE A 152 -32.27 37.67 -12.06
C PHE A 152 -33.75 37.70 -12.48
N SER A 153 -34.54 36.72 -12.06
CA SER A 153 -35.99 36.69 -12.35
C SER A 153 -36.73 37.87 -11.69
N PHE A 154 -36.31 38.32 -10.51
CA PHE A 154 -36.93 39.46 -9.81
C PHE A 154 -36.42 40.83 -10.24
N THR A 155 -35.19 40.92 -10.75
CA THR A 155 -34.57 42.19 -11.19
C THR A 155 -34.58 42.40 -12.70
N ALA A 156 -35.13 41.45 -13.47
CA ALA A 156 -35.31 41.60 -14.89
C ALA A 156 -36.13 42.87 -15.22
N PRO A 157 -35.60 43.82 -16.00
CA PRO A 157 -36.37 44.98 -16.42
C PRO A 157 -37.58 44.51 -17.22
N LYS A 158 -38.77 44.98 -16.85
CA LYS A 158 -39.99 44.71 -17.63
C LYS A 158 -39.74 45.17 -19.07
N PRO A 159 -40.02 44.33 -20.08
CA PRO A 159 -39.80 44.71 -21.47
C PRO A 159 -40.57 46.00 -21.74
N PRO A 160 -39.95 47.01 -22.36
CA PRO A 160 -40.61 48.28 -22.54
C PRO A 160 -41.59 48.13 -23.73
N PHE A 161 -42.85 48.44 -23.44
CA PHE A 161 -43.97 48.69 -24.36
C PHE A 161 -44.68 47.46 -24.99
N ASP A 162 -45.89 47.16 -24.49
CA ASP A 162 -46.92 46.48 -25.29
C ASP A 162 -47.41 47.45 -26.37
N VAL A 163 -46.84 47.35 -27.57
CA VAL A 163 -47.45 47.95 -28.75
C VAL A 163 -48.69 47.13 -29.10
N ASN A 164 -49.88 47.67 -28.82
CA ASN A 164 -51.14 47.17 -29.38
C ASN A 164 -51.10 47.32 -30.90
N ILE A 165 -50.63 46.27 -31.59
CA ILE A 165 -50.77 46.16 -33.04
C ILE A 165 -52.25 45.88 -33.30
N LEU A 166 -52.98 46.89 -33.77
CA LEU A 166 -54.30 46.70 -34.38
C LEU A 166 -54.12 45.84 -35.63
N GLU A 167 -54.28 44.52 -35.48
CA GLU A 167 -54.26 43.59 -36.60
C GLU A 167 -55.41 43.91 -37.56
N LYS A 168 -55.06 44.36 -38.78
CA LYS A 168 -55.99 44.31 -39.90
C LYS A 168 -56.07 42.86 -40.37
N PRO A 169 -57.26 42.28 -40.55
CA PRO A 169 -57.38 40.90 -40.96
C PRO A 169 -56.95 40.76 -42.41
N LYS A 170 -55.94 39.95 -42.68
CA LYS A 170 -55.61 39.48 -44.04
C LYS A 170 -55.30 37.99 -44.05
N PRO A 171 -55.63 37.33 -45.17
CA PRO A 171 -56.25 36.03 -45.16
C PRO A 171 -55.26 34.87 -45.08
N VAL A 172 -55.75 33.77 -44.52
CA VAL A 172 -55.14 32.45 -44.48
C VAL A 172 -54.78 31.96 -45.90
N LYS A 173 -53.49 31.67 -46.09
CA LYS A 173 -52.83 30.68 -46.98
C LYS A 173 -51.34 31.05 -46.97
N GLU A 174 -50.34 30.18 -46.87
CA GLU A 174 -50.22 28.77 -47.22
C GLU A 174 -48.96 28.22 -46.51
N ILE A 175 -48.90 26.90 -46.37
CA ILE A 175 -47.86 26.14 -45.68
C ILE A 175 -46.56 26.17 -46.52
N ILE A 176 -45.39 26.13 -45.86
CA ILE A 176 -44.22 25.25 -46.14
C ILE A 176 -42.87 25.97 -45.88
N SER A 177 -42.17 25.43 -44.87
CA SER A 177 -40.72 25.15 -44.82
C SER A 177 -39.68 26.13 -44.25
N LEU A 178 -38.75 25.48 -43.53
CA LEU A 178 -37.32 25.75 -43.35
C LEU A 178 -36.84 26.68 -42.21
N HIS A 179 -36.22 26.00 -41.24
CA HIS A 179 -35.03 26.34 -40.44
C HIS A 179 -35.11 27.31 -39.23
N PRO A 180 -34.46 26.94 -38.10
CA PRO A 180 -34.31 27.77 -36.92
C PRO A 180 -32.98 28.53 -36.99
N GLU A 181 -33.00 29.81 -37.32
CA GLU A 181 -31.84 30.66 -37.07
C GLU A 181 -32.36 32.01 -36.59
N HIS A 182 -32.14 32.28 -35.30
CA HIS A 182 -31.75 33.58 -34.74
C HIS A 182 -31.48 33.36 -33.25
N ALA A 183 -30.33 32.74 -32.97
CA ALA A 183 -29.69 32.87 -31.66
C ALA A 183 -29.22 34.34 -31.55
N VAL A 184 -29.86 35.09 -30.67
CA VAL A 184 -29.35 36.38 -30.22
C VAL A 184 -28.10 36.08 -29.40
N TYR A 185 -26.93 36.39 -29.95
CA TYR A 185 -25.66 36.39 -29.21
C TYR A 185 -25.59 37.70 -28.40
N PRO A 186 -25.53 37.65 -27.05
CA PRO A 186 -25.03 38.79 -26.29
C PRO A 186 -23.51 38.79 -26.39
N ASP A 187 -23.00 39.76 -27.12
CA ASP A 187 -21.59 40.11 -27.24
C ASP A 187 -21.10 40.66 -25.90
N ASN A 188 -20.51 39.80 -25.06
CA ASN A 188 -19.82 40.18 -23.84
C ASN A 188 -18.45 39.49 -23.81
N GLU A 189 -17.37 40.26 -23.94
CA GLU A 189 -15.97 39.82 -23.85
C GLU A 189 -15.64 38.91 -22.64
N LYS A 190 -16.45 38.97 -21.57
CA LYS A 190 -16.31 38.12 -20.38
C LYS A 190 -16.71 36.66 -20.59
N ASP A 191 -17.64 36.39 -21.50
CA ASP A 191 -18.06 35.01 -21.81
C ASP A 191 -17.05 34.32 -22.73
N GLY A 192 -16.35 35.09 -23.58
CA GLY A 192 -15.22 34.60 -24.37
C GLY A 192 -14.04 34.15 -23.51
N ALA A 193 -13.70 34.92 -22.47
CA ALA A 193 -12.63 34.57 -21.53
C ALA A 193 -12.96 33.33 -20.69
N MET A 194 -14.20 33.22 -20.20
CA MET A 194 -14.65 32.01 -19.47
C MET A 194 -14.65 30.77 -20.37
N MET A 195 -15.11 30.90 -21.61
CA MET A 195 -15.08 29.76 -22.55
C MET A 195 -13.64 29.33 -22.86
N GLN A 196 -12.72 30.29 -22.99
CA GLN A 196 -11.31 30.00 -23.21
C GLN A 196 -10.67 29.29 -22.01
N GLU A 197 -10.98 29.72 -20.79
CA GLU A 197 -10.53 29.07 -19.55
C GLU A 197 -11.11 27.66 -19.38
N VAL A 198 -12.37 27.44 -19.77
CA VAL A 198 -12.99 26.11 -19.79
C VAL A 198 -12.34 25.20 -20.83
N TYR A 199 -11.97 25.71 -22.01
CA TYR A 199 -11.24 24.94 -23.02
C TYR A 199 -9.81 24.60 -22.59
N GLU A 200 -9.13 25.51 -21.90
CA GLU A 200 -7.80 25.26 -21.33
C GLU A 200 -7.84 24.19 -20.24
N LEU A 201 -8.78 24.30 -19.29
CA LEU A 201 -8.99 23.30 -18.24
C LEU A 201 -9.33 21.92 -18.81
N LYS A 202 -10.12 21.86 -19.89
CA LYS A 202 -10.46 20.59 -20.54
C LYS A 202 -9.25 19.95 -21.24
N ASN A 203 -8.37 20.76 -21.80
CA ASN A 203 -7.11 20.27 -22.38
C ASN A 203 -6.12 19.81 -21.31
N GLU A 204 -6.06 20.48 -20.15
CA GLU A 204 -5.24 20.04 -19.02
C GLU A 204 -5.76 18.73 -18.41
N LEU A 205 -7.07 18.58 -18.30
CA LEU A 205 -7.68 17.34 -17.82
C LEU A 205 -7.39 16.16 -18.76
N ASN A 206 -7.52 16.37 -20.08
CA ASN A 206 -7.19 15.33 -21.05
C ASN A 206 -5.70 14.94 -21.02
N LYS A 207 -4.79 15.89 -20.76
CA LYS A 207 -3.35 15.58 -20.56
C LYS A 207 -3.08 14.82 -19.26
N ALA A 208 -3.86 15.08 -18.21
CA ALA A 208 -3.74 14.36 -16.95
C ALA A 208 -4.26 12.92 -17.07
N ASP A 209 -5.34 12.70 -17.83
CA ASP A 209 -5.86 11.36 -18.13
C ASP A 209 -4.88 10.56 -18.99
N GLU A 210 -4.22 11.18 -19.98
CA GLU A 210 -3.15 10.55 -20.77
C GLU A 210 -1.96 10.13 -19.88
N LEU A 211 -1.60 10.94 -18.88
CA LEU A 211 -0.56 10.59 -17.90
C LEU A 211 -0.97 9.44 -16.98
N ILE A 212 -2.26 9.37 -16.59
CA ILE A 212 -2.77 8.27 -15.76
C ILE A 212 -2.79 6.96 -16.56
N GLU A 213 -3.16 7.00 -17.84
CA GLU A 213 -3.14 5.84 -18.73
C GLU A 213 -1.70 5.32 -18.97
N ASP A 214 -0.71 6.21 -19.02
CA ASP A 214 0.72 5.87 -19.07
C ASP A 214 1.23 5.22 -17.75
N TYR A 215 0.71 5.66 -16.60
CA TYR A 215 1.02 5.07 -15.27
C TYR A 215 0.27 3.76 -14.97
N GLU A 216 -0.83 3.47 -15.66
CA GLU A 216 -1.59 2.22 -15.49
C GLU A 216 -1.18 1.13 -16.50
N SER A 217 -0.51 1.49 -17.61
CA SER A 217 -0.10 0.56 -18.67
C SER A 217 1.18 -0.26 -18.39
N GLU A 218 1.83 -0.09 -17.23
CA GLU A 218 3.14 -0.68 -16.88
C GLU A 218 4.31 -0.38 -17.86
N ASP A 219 4.11 0.37 -18.94
CA ASP A 219 5.13 0.56 -19.99
C ASP A 219 6.35 1.39 -19.54
N TYR A 220 6.21 2.21 -18.49
CA TYR A 220 7.33 2.90 -17.83
C TYR A 220 8.30 1.97 -17.08
N LEU A 221 7.99 0.67 -16.94
CA LEU A 221 8.92 -0.34 -16.42
C LEU A 221 9.91 -0.86 -17.48
N ASN A 222 9.64 -0.65 -18.77
CA ASN A 222 10.50 -1.16 -19.85
C ASN A 222 11.93 -0.58 -19.87
N PRO A 223 12.17 0.73 -19.62
CA PRO A 223 13.54 1.26 -19.55
C PRO A 223 14.28 0.79 -18.28
N ILE A 224 13.55 0.51 -17.19
CA ILE A 224 14.13 0.06 -15.92
C ILE A 224 14.54 -1.42 -16.01
N ARG A 225 13.75 -2.27 -16.68
CA ARG A 225 14.15 -3.66 -16.98
C ARG A 225 15.31 -3.75 -17.97
N ALA A 226 15.40 -2.85 -18.95
CA ALA A 226 16.52 -2.82 -19.90
C ALA A 226 17.86 -2.43 -19.26
N ASN A 227 17.86 -1.51 -18.28
CA ASN A 227 19.08 -1.08 -17.58
C ASN A 227 19.58 -2.08 -16.52
N VAL A 228 18.71 -2.95 -15.98
CA VAL A 228 19.10 -4.05 -15.08
C VAL A 228 19.66 -5.25 -15.84
N ALA A 229 19.30 -5.42 -17.11
CA ALA A 229 19.86 -6.47 -17.98
C ALA A 229 21.26 -6.14 -18.52
N HIS A 230 21.64 -4.85 -18.60
CA HIS A 230 22.96 -4.42 -19.09
C HIS A 230 24.03 -4.23 -18.00
N SER A 231 23.69 -4.35 -16.71
CA SER A 231 24.64 -4.24 -15.59
C SER A 231 25.14 -5.59 -15.06
N ASN A 232 24.75 -6.71 -15.69
CA ASN A 232 25.17 -8.08 -15.36
C ASN A 232 25.84 -8.80 -16.55
N LEU A 233 26.73 -8.11 -17.26
CA LEU A 233 27.68 -8.70 -18.22
C LEU A 233 29.09 -8.21 -17.90
#